data_AF-A0A5M9N6C1-F1
#
_entry.id   AF-A0A5M9N6C1-F1
#
_cell.length_a   1.000
_cell.length_b   1.000
_cell.length_c   1.000
_cell.angle_alpha   90.00
_cell.angle_beta   90.00
_cell.angle_gamma   90.00
#
_symmetry.space_group_name_H-M   'P 1'
#
loop_
_entity.id
_entity.type
_entity.pdbx_description
1 polymer ?
#
loop_
_entity_poly.entity_id
_entity_poly.type
_entity_poly.pdbx_seq_one_letter_code
_entity_poly.pdbx_strand_id
1 'polypeptide(L)'
;MANYERKNWTKESGLEYPSWYRQKKALKDHFWYKSLPSQTAQEVLKQLGDSWKSFYALKKTGVIENPKPPKFKHSNFNIRYLNKGFVLQDGTLRLSLPKKLRIYLKEKYSITDRYLFLKMPAGKEIAGAPKIVEIIPLPNNKKYSLNIIVEKQDVKLKENNDIYMGIDLGVNNLVTAYISTGKTFIISGRQLLSINRYFD
;
A
#
# COMPACT_ATOMS: atom_id res chain seq x y z
N MET A 1 7.70 -4.87 -19.47
CA MET A 1 7.46 -6.31 -19.75
C MET A 1 6.08 -6.76 -19.27
N ALA A 2 5.80 -6.90 -17.97
CA ALA A 2 4.51 -7.46 -17.49
C ALA A 2 3.24 -6.77 -18.06
N ASN A 3 3.18 -5.43 -18.06
CA ASN A 3 2.02 -4.73 -18.62
C ASN A 3 1.98 -4.81 -20.16
N TYR A 4 3.14 -4.91 -20.81
CA TYR A 4 3.23 -5.08 -22.25
C TYR A 4 2.64 -6.42 -22.68
N GLU A 5 2.99 -7.51 -21.99
CA GLU A 5 2.42 -8.84 -22.26
C GLU A 5 0.89 -8.83 -22.15
N ARG A 6 0.35 -8.23 -21.09
CA ARG A 6 -1.11 -8.14 -20.89
C ARG A 6 -1.81 -7.27 -21.91
N LYS A 7 -1.18 -6.16 -22.31
CA LYS A 7 -1.75 -5.22 -23.28
C LYS A 7 -1.82 -5.81 -24.69
N ASN A 8 -0.88 -6.67 -25.05
CA ASN A 8 -0.83 -7.34 -26.36
C ASN A 8 -1.46 -8.74 -26.33
N TRP A 9 -1.99 -9.19 -25.19
CA TRP A 9 -2.67 -10.48 -25.11
C TRP A 9 -4.08 -10.36 -25.67
N THR A 10 -4.47 -11.34 -26.48
CA THR A 10 -5.82 -11.49 -27.03
C THR A 10 -6.31 -12.92 -26.76
N LYS A 11 -7.64 -13.11 -26.65
CA LYS A 11 -8.20 -14.44 -26.42
C LYS A 11 -7.95 -15.37 -27.62
N GLU A 12 -7.89 -14.78 -28.79
CA GLU A 12 -7.71 -15.42 -30.09
C GLU A 12 -6.26 -15.90 -30.31
N SER A 13 -5.31 -15.43 -29.49
CA SER A 13 -3.91 -15.85 -29.59
C SER A 13 -3.65 -17.32 -29.23
N GLY A 14 -4.61 -17.99 -28.59
CA GLY A 14 -4.45 -19.35 -28.05
C GLY A 14 -3.46 -19.45 -26.87
N LEU A 15 -2.85 -18.34 -26.47
CA LEU A 15 -1.90 -18.28 -25.37
C LEU A 15 -2.63 -18.16 -24.03
N GLU A 16 -2.16 -18.89 -23.03
CA GLU A 16 -2.63 -18.74 -21.64
C GLU A 16 -2.48 -17.28 -21.20
N TYR A 17 -3.51 -16.75 -20.54
CA TYR A 17 -3.51 -15.39 -20.02
C TYR A 17 -2.33 -15.15 -19.07
N PRO A 18 -1.57 -14.05 -19.22
CA PRO A 18 -0.43 -13.71 -18.37
C PRO A 18 -0.87 -13.27 -16.96
N SER A 19 -1.30 -14.25 -16.16
CA SER A 19 -1.78 -14.08 -14.79
C SER A 19 -0.69 -13.55 -13.86
N TRP A 20 -1.09 -13.01 -12.70
CA TRP A 20 -0.14 -12.57 -11.68
C TRP A 20 0.82 -13.69 -11.25
N TYR A 21 0.31 -14.90 -11.04
CA TYR A 21 1.11 -16.06 -10.66
C TYR A 21 2.16 -16.41 -11.72
N ARG A 22 1.76 -16.46 -12.99
CA ARG A 22 2.67 -16.73 -14.11
C ARG A 22 3.75 -15.65 -14.23
N GLN A 23 3.36 -14.38 -14.23
CA GLN A 23 4.29 -13.27 -14.37
C GLN A 23 5.26 -13.16 -13.19
N LYS A 24 4.79 -13.42 -11.96
CA LYS A 24 5.63 -13.51 -10.77
C LYS A 24 6.69 -14.60 -10.92
N LYS A 25 6.32 -15.78 -11.43
CA LYS A 25 7.26 -16.90 -11.65
C LYS A 25 8.26 -16.57 -12.78
N ALA A 26 7.77 -16.05 -13.90
CA ALA A 26 8.59 -15.76 -15.08
C ALA A 26 9.59 -14.60 -14.85
N LEU A 27 9.17 -13.56 -14.14
CA LEU A 27 10.00 -12.36 -13.92
C LEU A 27 10.89 -12.44 -12.68
N LYS A 28 10.86 -13.53 -11.91
CA LYS A 28 11.57 -13.66 -10.62
C LYS A 28 13.08 -13.40 -10.71
N ASP A 29 13.67 -13.65 -11.87
CA ASP A 29 15.10 -13.48 -12.17
C ASP A 29 15.40 -12.30 -13.10
N HIS A 30 14.35 -11.58 -13.53
CA HIS A 30 14.50 -10.38 -14.32
C HIS A 30 15.20 -9.26 -13.52
N PHE A 31 16.06 -8.49 -14.19
CA PHE A 31 16.82 -7.37 -13.60
C PHE A 31 15.94 -6.46 -12.72
N TRP A 32 14.91 -5.83 -13.31
CA TRP A 32 14.01 -4.92 -12.59
C TRP A 32 13.32 -5.56 -11.38
N TYR A 33 12.98 -6.86 -11.45
CA TYR A 33 12.37 -7.56 -10.32
C TYR A 33 13.37 -7.73 -9.17
N LYS A 34 14.60 -8.17 -9.48
CA LYS A 34 15.67 -8.36 -8.48
C LYS A 34 16.28 -7.05 -7.97
N SER A 35 16.06 -5.94 -8.66
CA SER A 35 16.48 -4.60 -8.23
C SER A 35 15.53 -3.98 -7.20
N LEU A 36 14.39 -4.61 -6.92
CA LEU A 36 13.44 -4.20 -5.88
C LEU A 36 13.49 -5.17 -4.70
N PRO A 37 13.07 -4.75 -3.50
CA PRO A 37 12.73 -5.69 -2.44
C PRO A 37 11.68 -6.68 -2.95
N SER A 38 11.85 -7.97 -2.63
CA SER A 38 10.99 -9.04 -3.17
C SER A 38 9.49 -8.82 -2.94
N GLN A 39 9.12 -8.19 -1.81
CA GLN A 39 7.74 -7.84 -1.52
C GLN A 39 7.23 -6.73 -2.46
N THR A 40 8.02 -5.67 -2.64
CA THR A 40 7.69 -4.57 -3.55
C THR A 40 7.50 -5.09 -4.98
N ALA A 41 8.41 -5.95 -5.46
CA ALA A 41 8.31 -6.52 -6.81
C ALA A 41 7.01 -7.32 -7.01
N GLN A 42 6.63 -8.13 -6.01
CA GLN A 42 5.39 -8.91 -6.04
C GLN A 42 4.15 -8.03 -5.99
N GLU A 43 4.17 -6.99 -5.16
CA GLU A 43 3.07 -6.06 -5.01
C GLU A 43 2.82 -5.25 -6.28
N VAL A 44 3.88 -4.76 -6.95
CA VAL A 44 3.75 -4.07 -8.24
C VAL A 44 3.06 -4.97 -9.28
N LEU A 45 3.45 -6.25 -9.36
CA LEU A 45 2.80 -7.20 -10.25
C LEU A 45 1.36 -7.50 -9.83
N LYS A 46 1.06 -7.52 -8.52
CA LYS A 46 -0.29 -7.76 -7.99
C LYS A 46 -1.22 -6.59 -8.30
N GLN A 47 -0.78 -5.36 -8.03
CA GLN A 47 -1.53 -4.13 -8.37
C GLN A 47 -1.83 -4.05 -9.87
N LEU A 48 -0.87 -4.44 -10.72
CA LEU A 48 -1.10 -4.58 -12.16
C LEU A 48 -2.15 -5.68 -12.45
N GLY A 49 -2.02 -6.83 -11.77
CA GLY A 49 -3.01 -7.90 -11.64
C GLY A 49 -4.44 -7.38 -11.51
N ASP A 50 -4.66 -6.69 -10.40
CA ASP A 50 -5.95 -6.18 -9.95
C ASP A 50 -6.47 -5.07 -10.88
N SER A 51 -5.59 -4.18 -11.36
CA SER A 51 -5.97 -3.13 -12.32
C SER A 51 -6.53 -3.70 -13.62
N TRP A 52 -5.94 -4.77 -14.15
CA TRP A 52 -6.48 -5.46 -15.33
C TRP A 52 -7.78 -6.18 -15.03
N LYS A 53 -7.91 -6.80 -13.85
CA LYS A 53 -9.17 -7.43 -13.42
C LYS A 53 -10.32 -6.40 -13.38
N SER A 54 -10.07 -5.23 -12.79
CA SER A 54 -11.03 -4.13 -12.75
C SER A 54 -11.38 -3.60 -14.14
N PHE A 55 -10.39 -3.45 -15.03
CA PHE A 55 -10.62 -3.06 -16.42
C PHE A 55 -11.54 -4.02 -17.17
N TYR A 56 -11.32 -5.34 -17.03
CA TYR A 56 -12.20 -6.34 -17.66
C TYR A 56 -13.60 -6.36 -17.03
N ALA A 57 -13.72 -6.09 -15.73
CA ALA A 57 -15.03 -5.94 -15.09
C ALA A 57 -15.79 -4.73 -15.67
N LEU A 58 -15.15 -3.56 -15.80
CA LEU A 58 -15.75 -2.37 -16.39
C LEU A 58 -16.19 -2.58 -17.84
N LYS A 59 -15.39 -3.29 -18.65
CA LYS A 59 -15.77 -3.66 -20.01
C LYS A 59 -17.03 -4.54 -20.08
N LYS A 60 -17.26 -5.37 -19.06
CA LYS A 60 -18.45 -6.24 -19.00
C LYS A 60 -19.69 -5.50 -18.53
N THR A 61 -19.55 -4.54 -17.60
CA THR A 61 -20.70 -3.83 -17.04
C THR A 61 -21.26 -2.78 -18.00
N GLY A 62 -20.46 -2.24 -18.92
CA GLY A 62 -20.91 -1.24 -19.89
C GLY A 62 -21.25 0.14 -19.31
N VAL A 63 -21.11 0.32 -17.98
CA VAL A 63 -21.38 1.59 -17.26
C VAL A 63 -20.48 2.72 -17.77
N ILE A 64 -19.29 2.37 -18.26
CA ILE A 64 -18.36 3.30 -18.89
C ILE A 64 -18.29 2.90 -20.37
N GLU A 65 -18.63 3.82 -21.28
CA GLU A 65 -18.64 3.56 -22.73
C GLU A 65 -17.28 3.09 -23.26
N ASN A 66 -16.19 3.71 -22.82
CA ASN A 66 -14.85 3.40 -23.28
C ASN A 66 -13.84 3.32 -22.12
N PRO A 67 -13.87 2.23 -21.32
CA PRO A 67 -12.91 2.06 -20.24
C PRO A 67 -11.50 1.98 -20.83
N LYS A 68 -10.55 2.66 -20.20
CA LYS A 68 -9.14 2.70 -20.64
C LYS A 68 -8.33 1.61 -19.94
N PRO A 69 -7.44 0.89 -20.67
CA PRO A 69 -6.60 -0.13 -20.05
C PRO A 69 -5.56 0.48 -19.11
N PRO A 70 -5.01 -0.31 -18.15
CA PRO A 70 -3.94 0.14 -17.27
C PRO A 70 -2.73 0.68 -18.04
N LYS A 71 -2.29 1.89 -17.68
CA LYS A 71 -1.12 2.56 -18.28
C LYS A 71 0.19 2.07 -17.65
N PHE A 72 1.30 2.32 -18.33
CA PHE A 72 2.63 2.16 -17.75
C PHE A 72 2.87 3.23 -16.69
N LYS A 73 3.57 2.86 -15.61
CA LYS A 73 4.04 3.84 -14.63
C LYS A 73 5.27 4.56 -15.17
N HIS A 74 5.19 5.89 -15.25
CA HIS A 74 6.29 6.78 -15.63
C HIS A 74 6.78 7.65 -14.47
N SER A 75 6.18 7.47 -13.29
CA SER A 75 6.54 8.16 -12.05
C SER A 75 7.10 7.18 -11.03
N ASN A 76 7.76 7.71 -10.00
CA ASN A 76 8.15 6.93 -8.83
C ASN A 76 6.92 6.27 -8.19
N PHE A 77 7.16 5.17 -7.49
CA PHE A 77 6.13 4.39 -6.81
C PHE A 77 6.61 3.95 -5.42
N ASN A 78 5.67 3.45 -4.61
CA ASN A 78 5.95 3.08 -3.24
C ASN A 78 6.90 1.88 -3.16
N ILE A 79 7.88 1.96 -2.26
CA ILE A 79 8.80 0.86 -1.97
C ILE A 79 8.53 0.37 -0.55
N ARG A 80 8.21 -0.93 -0.41
CA ARG A 80 7.93 -1.58 0.87
C ARG A 80 9.01 -2.57 1.27
N TYR A 81 9.40 -2.48 2.54
CA TYR A 81 10.28 -3.41 3.24
C TYR A 81 9.51 -4.11 4.35
N LEU A 82 9.64 -5.43 4.44
CA LEU A 82 9.17 -6.24 5.57
C LEU A 82 10.28 -6.35 6.63
N ASN A 83 9.98 -6.95 7.79
CA ASN A 83 10.86 -7.03 8.96
C ASN A 83 12.32 -7.44 8.67
N LYS A 84 12.58 -8.28 7.65
CA LYS A 84 13.95 -8.72 7.28
C LYS A 84 14.69 -7.74 6.36
N GLY A 85 13.96 -6.79 5.78
CA GLY A 85 14.48 -5.79 4.85
C GLY A 85 14.94 -4.50 5.52
N PHE A 86 14.65 -4.32 6.81
CA PHE A 86 15.03 -3.13 7.54
C PHE A 86 15.41 -3.42 9.00
N VAL A 87 16.13 -2.49 9.63
CA VAL A 87 16.39 -2.45 11.07
C VAL A 87 16.17 -1.02 11.52
N LEU A 88 15.46 -0.83 12.62
CA LEU A 88 15.31 0.46 13.28
C LEU A 88 16.04 0.38 14.63
N GLN A 89 17.10 1.16 14.78
CA GLN A 89 17.93 1.18 15.99
C GLN A 89 18.42 2.62 16.24
N ASP A 90 18.37 3.08 17.48
CA ASP A 90 18.88 4.39 17.92
C ASP A 90 18.37 5.56 17.07
N GLY A 91 17.06 5.56 16.76
CA GLY A 91 16.42 6.58 15.93
C GLY A 91 16.87 6.57 14.46
N THR A 92 17.60 5.54 14.02
CA THR A 92 18.09 5.38 12.66
C THR A 92 17.47 4.17 12.00
N LEU A 93 16.82 4.39 10.86
CA LEU A 93 16.26 3.35 10.03
C LEU A 93 17.29 2.93 8.96
N ARG A 94 17.71 1.66 9.01
CA ARG A 94 18.59 1.02 8.03
C ARG A 94 17.78 0.13 7.10
N LEU A 95 17.83 0.37 5.81
CA LEU A 95 17.13 -0.38 4.76
C LEU A 95 18.14 -1.18 3.92
N SER A 96 17.86 -2.46 3.67
CA SER A 96 18.74 -3.32 2.89
C SER A 96 18.58 -3.12 1.39
N LEU A 97 19.68 -2.87 0.68
CA LEU A 97 19.64 -2.73 -0.78
C LEU A 97 19.67 -4.11 -1.47
N PRO A 98 18.75 -4.39 -2.41
CA PRO A 98 18.74 -5.64 -3.17
C PRO A 98 20.07 -5.92 -3.87
N LYS A 99 20.52 -7.19 -3.88
CA LYS A 99 21.84 -7.57 -4.45
C LYS A 99 22.03 -7.10 -5.90
N LYS A 100 21.01 -7.25 -6.76
CA LYS A 100 21.11 -6.79 -8.16
C LYS A 100 21.13 -5.27 -8.28
N LEU A 101 20.40 -4.55 -7.42
CA LEU A 101 20.51 -3.09 -7.35
C LEU A 101 21.92 -2.65 -6.96
N ARG A 102 22.52 -3.30 -5.94
CA ARG A 102 23.90 -2.99 -5.50
C ARG A 102 24.93 -3.20 -6.60
N ILE A 103 24.83 -4.29 -7.36
CA ILE A 103 25.72 -4.56 -8.50
C ILE A 103 25.60 -3.44 -9.54
N TYR A 104 24.37 -3.10 -9.94
CA TYR A 104 24.12 -2.02 -10.89
C TYR A 104 24.64 -0.66 -10.40
N LEU A 105 24.41 -0.33 -9.13
CA LEU A 105 24.88 0.92 -8.53
C LEU A 105 26.41 1.00 -8.49
N LYS A 106 27.08 -0.11 -8.20
CA LYS A 106 28.54 -0.21 -8.24
C LYS A 106 29.08 -0.03 -9.65
N GLU A 107 28.55 -0.76 -10.62
CA GLU A 107 29.04 -0.75 -12.00
C GLU A 107 28.81 0.61 -12.68
N LYS A 108 27.66 1.24 -12.44
CA LYS A 108 27.27 2.47 -13.14
C LYS A 108 27.65 3.75 -12.42
N TYR A 109 27.74 3.72 -11.10
CA TYR A 109 27.91 4.93 -10.28
C TYR A 109 29.00 4.80 -9.22
N SER A 110 29.75 3.69 -9.18
CA SER A 110 30.76 3.40 -8.16
C SER A 110 30.24 3.42 -6.70
N ILE A 111 28.92 3.30 -6.52
CA ILE A 111 28.28 3.25 -5.21
C ILE A 111 28.36 1.82 -4.67
N THR A 112 28.98 1.64 -3.50
CA THR A 112 29.23 0.31 -2.91
C THR A 112 28.39 0.01 -1.66
N ASP A 113 27.52 0.95 -1.28
CA ASP A 113 26.65 0.85 -0.12
C ASP A 113 25.81 -0.43 -0.13
N ARG A 114 25.71 -1.04 1.06
CA ARG A 114 24.85 -2.20 1.28
C ARG A 114 23.48 -1.82 1.82
N TYR A 115 23.39 -0.66 2.45
CA TYR A 115 22.23 -0.20 3.16
C TYR A 115 21.98 1.27 2.86
N LEU A 116 20.71 1.68 2.90
CA LEU A 116 20.30 3.07 2.97
C LEU A 116 19.96 3.41 4.42
N PHE A 117 20.53 4.47 4.95
CA PHE A 117 20.28 4.94 6.31
C PHE A 117 19.42 6.20 6.27
N LEU A 118 18.35 6.22 7.06
CA LEU A 118 17.43 7.34 7.22
C LEU A 118 17.35 7.70 8.70
N LYS A 119 17.71 8.94 9.05
CA LYS A 119 17.58 9.44 10.42
C LYS A 119 16.11 9.81 10.67
N MET A 120 15.53 9.27 11.73
CA MET A 120 14.17 9.62 12.13
C MET A 120 14.15 11.04 12.73
N PRO A 121 13.09 11.83 12.48
CA PRO A 121 12.92 13.11 13.16
C PRO A 121 12.87 12.91 14.67
N ALA A 122 13.53 13.80 15.42
CA ALA A 122 13.50 13.79 16.87
C ALA A 122 12.04 13.91 17.40
N GLY A 123 11.75 13.27 18.54
CA GLY A 123 10.44 13.31 19.18
C GLY A 123 9.35 12.44 18.53
N LYS A 124 9.68 11.65 17.49
CA LYS A 124 8.77 10.66 16.90
C LYS A 124 9.10 9.26 17.38
N GLU A 125 8.74 8.97 18.63
CA GLU A 125 8.84 7.62 19.17
C GLU A 125 7.86 6.67 18.47
N ILE A 126 8.32 5.47 18.14
CA ILE A 126 7.51 4.46 17.48
C ILE A 126 7.07 3.46 18.54
N ALA A 127 5.80 3.54 18.95
CA ALA A 127 5.21 2.61 19.89
C ALA A 127 4.87 1.27 19.21
N GLY A 128 5.41 0.18 19.75
CA GLY A 128 5.19 -1.18 19.22
C GLY A 128 6.28 -1.65 18.25
N ALA A 129 6.16 -2.89 17.79
CA ALA A 129 7.16 -3.51 16.91
C ALA A 129 6.89 -3.15 15.44
N PRO A 130 7.81 -2.46 14.74
CA PRO A 130 7.66 -2.19 13.31
C PRO A 130 7.63 -3.49 12.49
N LYS A 131 6.67 -3.59 11.55
CA LYS A 131 6.54 -4.72 10.62
C LYS A 131 6.79 -4.33 9.17
N ILE A 132 6.35 -3.14 8.79
CA ILE A 132 6.48 -2.68 7.41
C ILE A 132 7.00 -1.26 7.42
N VAL A 133 7.96 -1.02 6.54
CA VAL A 133 8.40 0.32 6.20
C VAL A 133 8.06 0.58 4.75
N GLU A 134 7.33 1.65 4.50
CA GLU A 134 6.93 2.09 3.17
C GLU A 134 7.47 3.49 2.86
N ILE A 135 8.23 3.59 1.78
CA ILE A 135 8.70 4.86 1.22
C ILE A 135 7.72 5.26 0.12
N ILE A 136 7.09 6.43 0.27
CA ILE A 136 6.07 6.94 -0.65
C ILE A 136 6.60 8.23 -1.31
N PRO A 137 6.73 8.29 -2.64
CA PRO A 137 7.05 9.54 -3.32
C PRO A 137 5.90 10.53 -3.18
N LEU A 138 6.19 11.76 -2.76
CA LEU A 138 5.22 12.84 -2.72
C LEU A 138 5.16 13.57 -4.07
N PRO A 139 3.97 14.00 -4.53
CA PRO A 139 3.82 14.76 -5.76
C PRO A 139 4.68 16.03 -5.77
N ASN A 140 5.20 16.39 -6.95
CA ASN A 140 5.77 17.70 -7.33
C ASN A 140 7.03 18.18 -6.59
N ASN A 141 7.47 17.54 -5.49
CA ASN A 141 8.49 18.14 -4.61
C ASN A 141 9.78 17.32 -4.42
N LYS A 142 10.00 16.23 -5.18
CA LYS A 142 11.13 15.28 -4.97
C LYS A 142 11.28 14.81 -3.50
N LYS A 143 10.21 14.94 -2.71
CA LYS A 143 10.14 14.55 -1.29
C LYS A 143 9.53 13.15 -1.19
N TYR A 144 9.82 12.48 -0.09
CA TYR A 144 9.27 11.17 0.21
C TYR A 144 8.65 11.19 1.60
N SER A 145 7.50 10.54 1.77
CA SER A 145 6.97 10.17 3.07
C SER A 145 7.51 8.80 3.47
N LEU A 146 7.75 8.63 4.77
CA LEU A 146 8.14 7.37 5.36
C LEU A 146 7.01 6.91 6.28
N ASN A 147 6.34 5.83 5.91
CA ASN A 147 5.32 5.20 6.74
C ASN A 147 5.93 3.99 7.44
N ILE A 148 5.80 3.94 8.77
CA ILE A 148 6.23 2.82 9.59
C ILE A 148 4.99 2.19 10.20
N ILE A 149 4.66 0.99 9.74
CA ILE A 149 3.47 0.24 10.17
C ILE A 149 3.91 -0.68 11.30
N VAL A 150 3.28 -0.48 12.46
CA VAL A 150 3.52 -1.24 13.68
C VAL A 150 2.40 -2.24 13.92
N GLU A 151 2.76 -3.41 14.43
CA GLU A 151 1.77 -4.31 15.01
C GLU A 151 1.47 -3.85 16.43
N LYS A 152 0.19 -3.60 16.71
CA LYS A 152 -0.31 -3.39 18.08
C LYS A 152 -0.93 -4.69 18.54
N GLN A 153 -0.69 -5.03 19.80
CA GLN A 153 -1.38 -6.16 20.41
C GLN A 153 -2.86 -5.84 20.52
N ASP A 154 -3.69 -6.85 20.25
CA ASP A 154 -5.12 -6.73 20.48
C ASP A 154 -5.37 -6.48 21.95
N VAL A 155 -6.30 -5.56 22.22
CA VAL A 155 -6.77 -5.33 23.58
C VAL A 155 -7.59 -6.55 23.96
N LYS A 156 -7.21 -7.23 25.05
CA LYS A 156 -8.02 -8.33 25.60
C LYS A 156 -9.43 -7.81 25.84
N LEU A 157 -10.42 -8.51 25.30
CA LEU A 157 -11.81 -8.24 25.60
C LEU A 157 -11.99 -8.38 27.12
N LYS A 158 -12.63 -7.38 27.71
CA LYS A 158 -13.06 -7.47 29.10
C LYS A 158 -14.19 -8.49 29.20
N GLU A 159 -14.33 -9.12 30.36
CA GLU A 159 -15.47 -9.98 30.64
C GLU A 159 -16.77 -9.17 30.53
N ASN A 160 -17.87 -9.88 30.21
CA ASN A 160 -19.18 -9.26 30.17
C ASN A 160 -19.51 -8.69 31.56
N ASN A 161 -19.91 -7.43 31.61
CA ASN A 161 -20.31 -6.73 32.82
C ASN A 161 -21.78 -6.31 32.79
N ASP A 162 -22.58 -6.89 31.88
CA ASP A 162 -24.00 -6.61 31.65
C ASP A 162 -24.34 -5.15 31.32
N ILE A 163 -23.32 -4.38 30.91
CA ILE A 163 -23.48 -3.03 30.40
C ILE A 163 -23.30 -3.05 28.89
N TYR A 164 -24.37 -2.73 28.18
CA TYR A 164 -24.44 -2.78 26.72
C TYR A 164 -24.51 -1.37 26.14
N MET A 165 -23.86 -1.15 25.00
CA MET A 165 -23.97 0.08 24.22
C MET A 165 -24.64 -0.23 22.88
N GLY A 166 -25.81 0.34 22.64
CA GLY A 166 -26.42 0.40 21.32
C GLY A 166 -25.86 1.58 20.54
N ILE A 167 -25.46 1.36 19.29
CA ILE A 167 -24.94 2.39 18.39
C ILE A 167 -25.82 2.42 17.14
N ASP A 168 -26.41 3.58 16.86
CA ASP A 168 -27.12 3.88 15.63
C ASP A 168 -26.33 4.92 14.81
N LEU A 169 -26.09 4.62 13.54
CA LEU A 169 -25.29 5.46 12.65
C LEU A 169 -26.21 6.27 11.74
N GLY A 170 -25.96 7.57 11.64
CA GLY A 170 -26.78 8.49 10.85
C GLY A 170 -25.99 9.53 10.08
N VAL A 171 -26.70 10.41 9.39
CA VAL A 171 -26.10 11.46 8.54
C VAL A 171 -25.94 12.77 9.32
N ASN A 172 -27.02 13.27 9.91
CA ASN A 172 -26.98 14.49 10.72
C ASN A 172 -26.38 14.25 12.11
N ASN A 173 -26.76 13.14 12.73
CA ASN A 173 -26.15 12.59 13.94
C ASN A 173 -25.34 11.40 13.47
N LEU A 174 -24.02 11.58 13.34
CA LEU A 174 -23.14 10.54 12.82
C LEU A 174 -23.24 9.27 13.65
N VAL A 175 -23.25 9.45 14.97
CA VAL A 175 -23.35 8.39 15.95
C VAL A 175 -24.34 8.83 17.00
N THR A 176 -25.37 8.02 17.21
CA THR A 176 -26.24 8.09 18.39
C THR A 176 -25.98 6.85 19.21
N ALA A 177 -25.58 7.02 20.47
CA ALA A 177 -25.29 5.91 21.34
C ALA A 177 -26.13 5.98 22.62
N TYR A 178 -26.61 4.81 23.03
CA TYR A 178 -27.29 4.59 24.31
C TYR A 178 -26.57 3.48 25.07
N ILE A 179 -26.25 3.73 26.33
CA ILE A 179 -25.68 2.75 27.25
C ILE A 179 -26.81 2.27 28.16
N SER A 180 -26.89 0.98 28.45
CA SER A 180 -27.91 0.38 29.35
C SER A 180 -27.96 1.02 30.75
N THR A 181 -26.93 1.77 31.14
CA THR A 181 -26.88 2.62 32.34
C THR A 181 -27.70 3.93 32.25
N GLY A 182 -28.39 4.17 31.14
CA GLY A 182 -29.19 5.38 30.88
C GLY A 182 -28.41 6.54 30.25
N LYS A 183 -27.08 6.41 30.08
CA LYS A 183 -26.26 7.44 29.43
C LYS A 183 -26.47 7.46 27.92
N THR A 184 -26.64 8.65 27.38
CA THR A 184 -26.71 8.90 25.94
C THR A 184 -25.61 9.87 25.50
N PHE A 185 -25.12 9.70 24.27
CA PHE A 185 -24.30 10.72 23.63
C PHE A 185 -24.53 10.72 22.13
N ILE A 186 -24.43 11.91 21.54
CA ILE A 186 -24.64 12.16 20.12
C ILE A 186 -23.36 12.80 19.57
N ILE A 187 -22.81 12.21 18.52
CA ILE A 187 -21.72 12.79 17.74
C ILE A 187 -22.32 13.42 16.49
N SER A 188 -22.19 14.74 16.36
CA SER A 188 -22.72 15.48 15.22
C SER A 188 -22.00 15.11 13.92
N GLY A 189 -22.75 14.76 12.88
CA GLY A 189 -22.25 14.53 11.52
C GLY A 189 -22.18 15.80 10.67
N ARG A 190 -22.63 16.95 11.19
CA ARG A 190 -22.74 18.19 10.41
C ARG A 190 -21.40 18.69 9.86
N GLN A 191 -20.30 18.49 10.59
CA GLN A 191 -18.97 18.84 10.08
C GLN A 191 -18.56 17.96 8.90
N LEU A 192 -18.80 16.64 8.98
CA LEU A 192 -18.54 15.72 7.86
C LEU A 192 -19.40 16.07 6.64
N LEU A 193 -20.68 16.37 6.85
CA LEU A 193 -21.57 16.87 5.79
C LEU A 193 -21.07 18.16 5.14
N SER A 194 -20.56 19.09 5.95
CA SER A 194 -19.99 20.35 5.45
C SER A 194 -18.74 20.11 4.61
N ILE A 195 -17.88 19.17 5.02
CA ILE A 195 -16.68 18.79 4.28
C ILE A 195 -17.07 18.11 2.96
N ASN A 196 -18.04 17.18 2.98
CA ASN A 196 -18.45 16.48 1.76
C ASN A 196 -18.99 17.47 0.72
N ARG A 197 -19.87 18.39 1.12
CA ARG A 197 -20.40 19.45 0.26
C ARG A 197 -19.35 20.42 -0.28
N TYR A 198 -18.18 20.52 0.33
CA TYR A 198 -17.09 21.36 -0.17
C TYR A 198 -16.29 20.66 -1.28
N PHE A 199 -16.26 19.32 -1.29
CA PHE A 199 -15.54 18.51 -2.28
C PHE A 199 -16.45 17.90 -3.36
N ASP A 200 -17.76 17.88 -3.14
CA ASP A 200 -18.81 17.63 -4.13
C ASP A 200 -19.04 18.86 -5.02
#